data_AF-A0A5E7VUY2-F1
#
_entry.id   AF-A0A5E7VUY2-F1
#
_cell.length_a   1.000
_cell.length_b   1.000
_cell.length_c   1.000
_cell.angle_alpha   90.00
_cell.angle_beta   90.00
_cell.angle_gamma   90.00
#
_symmetry.space_group_name_H-M   'P 1'
#
loop_
_entity.id
_entity.type
_entity.pdbx_description
1 polymer ?
#
loop_
_entity_poly.entity_id
_entity_poly.type
_entity_poly.pdbx_seq_one_letter_code
_entity_poly.pdbx_strand_id
1 'polypeptide(L)'
;MTDIENIPPRTVNPTPDRFSQLSKSLLWLNERAWPLTLVILLTAGVYLYQYIQEEKIPLSITSSAVISALPVMSAILVFIISVLVAFVLLPIFVLFHRLNDSGKRLSDELTLDQTCAEHRARHRRMLGRWGGGLLLLGTFCALLSVIGSQVAGNWYWGTAAVVGTGLTIACYCWVMTRGVEGPVSMDFRMACVMSAIVQVCVILNVTIVAINIAGQYVSSLWWLVPLMLVELLVVWMIQLLGALFVVKMRSHENPLALVASAVIVLVIVLGLYPPTGAKLGGFSFQVSASGARNCTLMNFAPESKGLETLTDPDRPGFSRPLRVIAEADGTYVVRLWKTDSKAVQFVPRASLVGVDVCPVAKPKTASSGAPAPIPG
;
A
#
# COMPACT_ATOMS: atom_id res chain seq x y z
N MET A 1 13.46 51.00 -50.43
CA MET A 1 12.38 50.54 -49.54
C MET A 1 12.77 49.16 -49.06
N THR A 2 13.26 49.07 -47.83
CA THR A 2 13.65 47.83 -47.14
C THR A 2 12.81 47.79 -45.87
N ASP A 3 11.67 47.10 -45.93
CA ASP A 3 10.88 46.81 -44.74
C ASP A 3 11.54 45.64 -44.00
N ILE A 4 12.26 45.98 -42.93
CA ILE A 4 12.74 45.03 -41.94
C ILE A 4 11.51 44.61 -41.15
N GLU A 5 11.06 43.39 -41.43
CA GLU A 5 9.97 42.73 -40.73
C GLU A 5 10.29 42.65 -39.23
N ASN A 6 9.59 43.47 -38.45
CA ASN A 6 9.70 43.55 -37.00
C ASN A 6 9.16 42.23 -36.41
N ILE A 7 10.05 41.26 -36.18
CA ILE A 7 9.73 40.05 -35.43
C ILE A 7 9.48 40.47 -33.98
N PRO A 8 8.25 40.34 -33.44
CA PRO A 8 7.99 40.69 -32.05
C PRO A 8 8.85 39.80 -31.14
N PRO A 9 9.52 40.36 -30.11
CA PRO A 9 10.33 39.56 -29.21
C PRO A 9 9.47 38.49 -28.57
N ARG A 10 9.92 37.24 -28.67
CA ARG A 10 9.33 36.07 -28.02
C ARG A 10 9.15 36.40 -26.54
N THR A 11 7.90 36.59 -26.11
CA THR A 11 7.58 36.83 -24.71
C THR A 11 8.04 35.63 -23.90
N VAL A 12 9.15 35.81 -23.19
CA VAL A 12 9.59 34.86 -22.17
C VAL A 12 8.51 34.92 -21.10
N ASN A 13 7.57 33.96 -21.13
CA ASN A 13 6.60 33.82 -20.06
C ASN A 13 7.39 33.76 -18.74
N PRO A 14 7.14 34.68 -17.79
CA PRO A 14 7.84 34.68 -16.52
C PRO A 14 7.65 33.32 -15.88
N THR A 15 8.75 32.71 -15.43
CA THR A 15 8.69 31.45 -14.68
C THR A 15 7.71 31.65 -13.54
N PRO A 16 6.64 30.83 -13.43
CA PRO A 16 5.63 31.00 -12.40
C PRO A 16 6.33 30.98 -11.03
N ASP A 17 6.10 32.02 -10.24
CA ASP A 17 6.69 32.15 -8.91
C ASP A 17 6.13 31.04 -8.01
N ARG A 18 6.89 29.94 -7.91
CA ARG A 18 6.51 28.74 -7.16
C ARG A 18 6.27 29.03 -5.68
N PHE A 19 6.95 30.03 -5.12
CA PHE A 19 6.76 30.44 -3.73
C PHE A 19 5.40 31.11 -3.56
N SER A 20 5.00 32.00 -4.47
CA SER A 20 3.66 32.59 -4.44
C SER A 20 2.56 31.53 -4.59
N GLN A 21 2.77 30.52 -5.44
CA GLN A 21 1.80 29.45 -5.66
C GLN A 21 1.69 28.53 -4.43
N LEU A 22 2.81 28.20 -3.78
CA LEU A 22 2.84 27.42 -2.55
C LEU A 22 2.23 28.21 -1.38
N SER A 23 2.53 29.50 -1.27
CA SER A 23 1.95 30.39 -0.26
C SER A 23 0.43 30.48 -0.38
N LYS A 24 -0.10 30.75 -1.59
CA LYS A 24 -1.55 30.73 -1.87
C LYS A 24 -2.19 29.38 -1.53
N SER A 25 -1.48 28.30 -1.85
CA SER A 25 -1.91 26.94 -1.58
C SER A 25 -1.98 26.61 -0.08
N LEU A 26 -0.98 27.04 0.71
CA LEU A 26 -0.96 26.86 2.15
C LEU A 26 -2.01 27.73 2.84
N LEU A 27 -2.20 28.96 2.35
CA LEU A 27 -3.28 29.83 2.81
C LEU A 27 -4.65 29.18 2.60
N TRP A 28 -4.89 28.60 1.42
CA TRP A 28 -6.12 27.87 1.10
C TRP A 28 -6.40 26.72 2.08
N LEU A 29 -5.35 25.95 2.42
CA LEU A 29 -5.44 24.86 3.40
C LEU A 29 -5.75 25.39 4.80
N ASN A 30 -5.09 26.48 5.21
CA ASN A 30 -5.30 27.09 6.53
C ASN A 30 -6.72 27.65 6.68
N GLU A 31 -7.23 28.38 5.68
CA GLU A 31 -8.60 28.91 5.65
C GLU A 31 -9.67 27.82 5.75
N ARG A 32 -9.35 26.61 5.29
CA ARG A 32 -10.26 25.46 5.27
C ARG A 32 -9.82 24.36 6.23
N ALA A 33 -8.94 24.65 7.19
CA ALA A 33 -8.42 23.63 8.11
C ALA A 33 -9.55 23.03 8.97
N TRP A 34 -10.48 23.85 9.45
CA TRP A 34 -11.65 23.42 10.23
C TRP A 34 -12.50 22.36 9.52
N PRO A 35 -13.08 22.61 8.32
CA PRO A 35 -13.94 21.63 7.67
C PRO A 35 -13.17 20.38 7.24
N LEU A 36 -11.91 20.53 6.79
CA LEU A 36 -11.08 19.38 6.41
C LEU A 36 -10.79 18.48 7.61
N THR A 37 -10.44 19.08 8.75
CA THR A 37 -10.20 18.35 10.01
C THR A 37 -11.46 17.65 10.49
N LEU A 38 -12.61 18.32 10.45
CA LEU A 38 -13.90 17.72 10.83
C LEU A 38 -14.22 16.48 9.97
N VAL A 39 -14.07 16.58 8.64
CA VAL A 39 -14.32 15.47 7.72
C VAL A 39 -13.36 14.30 7.98
N ILE A 40 -12.08 14.60 8.18
CA ILE A 40 -11.06 13.57 8.45
C ILE A 40 -11.33 12.88 9.80
N LEU A 41 -11.70 13.62 10.84
CA LEU A 41 -12.06 13.07 12.15
C LEU A 41 -13.32 12.20 12.10
N LEU A 42 -14.36 12.66 11.39
CA LEU A 42 -15.57 11.86 11.17
C LEU A 42 -15.24 10.56 10.43
N THR A 43 -14.38 10.65 9.42
CA THR A 43 -13.93 9.48 8.66
C THR A 43 -13.15 8.51 9.56
N ALA A 44 -12.23 9.00 10.40
CA ALA A 44 -11.54 8.16 11.37
C ALA A 44 -12.51 7.49 12.36
N GLY A 45 -13.57 8.21 12.80
CA GLY A 45 -14.65 7.65 13.60
C GLY A 45 -15.39 6.51 12.90
N VAL A 46 -15.63 6.61 11.58
CA VAL A 46 -16.21 5.53 10.77
C VAL A 46 -15.27 4.32 10.70
N TYR A 47 -13.98 4.53 10.48
CA TYR A 47 -12.98 3.44 10.47
C TYR A 47 -12.93 2.73 11.82
N LEU A 48 -12.99 3.49 12.91
CA LEU A 48 -13.02 2.94 14.26
C LEU A 48 -14.31 2.16 14.52
N TYR A 49 -15.47 2.71 14.14
CA TYR A 49 -16.74 2.01 14.24
C TYR A 49 -16.70 0.66 13.52
N GLN A 50 -16.18 0.64 12.29
CA GLN A 50 -16.03 -0.58 11.50
C GLN A 50 -15.05 -1.57 12.16
N TYR A 51 -13.94 -1.07 12.71
CA TYR A 51 -12.98 -1.91 13.44
C TYR A 51 -13.60 -2.58 14.66
N ILE A 52 -14.34 -1.82 15.47
CA ILE A 52 -15.08 -2.30 16.65
C ILE A 52 -16.10 -3.38 16.25
N GLN A 53 -16.85 -3.15 15.17
CA GLN A 53 -17.86 -4.09 14.68
C GLN A 53 -17.27 -5.39 14.13
N GLU A 54 -16.14 -5.31 13.43
CA GLU A 54 -15.49 -6.45 12.77
C GLU A 54 -14.73 -7.35 13.77
N GLU A 55 -14.03 -6.71 14.72
CA GLU A 55 -13.28 -7.40 15.77
C GLU A 55 -14.12 -7.72 17.01
N LYS A 56 -15.40 -7.31 17.04
CA LYS A 56 -16.34 -7.52 18.15
C LYS A 56 -15.78 -7.00 19.48
N ILE A 57 -15.19 -5.81 19.43
CA ILE A 57 -14.59 -5.19 20.60
C ILE A 57 -15.72 -4.52 21.42
N PRO A 58 -15.89 -4.86 22.70
CA PRO A 58 -16.86 -4.19 23.58
C PRO A 58 -16.33 -2.83 24.07
N LEU A 59 -16.02 -1.91 23.14
CA LEU A 59 -15.63 -0.54 23.45
C LEU A 59 -16.82 0.40 23.21
N SER A 60 -17.07 1.30 24.16
CA SER A 60 -17.97 2.43 23.91
C SER A 60 -17.25 3.46 23.05
N ILE A 61 -17.88 3.83 21.94
CA ILE A 61 -17.37 4.83 20.98
C ILE A 61 -17.31 6.23 21.61
N THR A 62 -18.09 6.45 22.67
CA THR A 62 -18.12 7.70 23.43
C THR A 62 -17.12 7.76 24.59
N SER A 63 -16.26 6.74 24.75
CA SER A 63 -15.23 6.75 25.80
C SER A 63 -14.21 7.87 25.56
N SER A 64 -13.71 8.45 26.65
CA SER A 64 -12.71 9.53 26.60
C SER A 64 -11.41 9.07 25.95
N ALA A 65 -11.00 7.81 26.17
CA ALA A 65 -9.86 7.20 25.50
C ALA A 65 -10.04 7.14 23.97
N VAL A 66 -11.23 6.77 23.49
CA VAL A 66 -11.51 6.76 22.05
C VAL A 66 -11.49 8.17 21.47
N ILE A 67 -12.16 9.13 22.12
CA ILE A 67 -12.23 10.51 21.62
C ILE A 67 -10.84 11.16 21.53
N SER A 68 -9.99 10.92 22.54
CA SER A 68 -8.62 11.45 22.56
C SER A 68 -7.69 10.77 21.55
N ALA A 69 -7.97 9.53 21.14
CA ALA A 69 -7.18 8.81 20.14
C ALA A 69 -7.54 9.17 18.69
N LEU A 70 -8.74 9.69 18.43
CA LEU A 70 -9.23 10.00 17.06
C LEU A 70 -8.29 10.90 16.24
N PRO A 71 -7.70 12.00 16.79
CA PRO A 71 -6.79 12.83 16.01
C PRO A 71 -5.56 12.06 15.54
N VAL A 72 -4.92 11.28 16.42
CA VAL A 72 -3.75 10.47 16.09
C VAL A 72 -4.11 9.40 15.06
N MET A 73 -5.24 8.71 15.27
CA MET A 73 -5.77 7.72 14.33
C MET A 73 -5.94 8.32 12.93
N SER A 74 -6.54 9.50 12.85
CA SER A 74 -6.79 10.17 11.59
C SER A 74 -5.51 10.57 10.86
N ALA A 75 -4.49 11.05 11.59
CA ALA A 75 -3.18 11.35 11.03
C ALA A 75 -2.49 10.08 10.48
N ILE A 76 -2.53 8.97 11.24
CA ILE A 76 -1.96 7.68 10.81
C ILE A 76 -2.68 7.16 9.56
N LEU A 77 -4.01 7.24 9.50
CA LEU A 77 -4.79 6.81 8.34
C LEU A 77 -4.45 7.62 7.09
N VAL A 78 -4.44 8.94 7.19
CA VAL A 78 -4.06 9.82 6.06
C VAL A 78 -2.65 9.50 5.59
N PHE A 79 -1.71 9.31 6.51
CA PHE A 79 -0.32 8.97 6.18
C PHE A 79 -0.23 7.63 5.45
N ILE A 80 -0.80 6.56 6.01
CA ILE A 80 -0.72 5.21 5.42
C ILE A 80 -1.39 5.17 4.05
N ILE A 81 -2.60 5.73 3.93
CA ILE A 81 -3.33 5.75 2.66
C ILE A 81 -2.53 6.52 1.61
N SER A 82 -1.97 7.67 1.98
CA SER A 82 -1.12 8.46 1.07
C SER A 82 0.12 7.69 0.62
N VAL A 83 0.79 6.98 1.53
CA VAL A 83 1.97 6.16 1.21
C VAL A 83 1.62 4.98 0.31
N LEU A 84 0.54 4.25 0.61
CA LEU A 84 0.06 3.13 -0.21
C LEU A 84 -0.28 3.58 -1.63
N VAL A 85 -0.95 4.72 -1.75
CA VAL A 85 -1.36 5.27 -3.04
C VAL A 85 -0.15 5.78 -3.81
N ALA A 86 0.76 6.50 -3.15
CA ALA A 86 2.03 6.89 -3.76
C ALA A 86 2.81 5.68 -4.28
N PHE A 87 2.86 4.58 -3.52
CA PHE A 87 3.51 3.35 -3.93
C PHE A 87 2.87 2.73 -5.18
N VAL A 88 1.54 2.63 -5.24
CA VAL A 88 0.80 2.10 -6.42
C VAL A 88 0.95 3.00 -7.65
N LEU A 89 1.04 4.32 -7.45
CA LEU A 89 1.18 5.31 -8.51
C LEU A 89 2.63 5.54 -8.98
N LEU A 90 3.63 5.08 -8.23
CA LEU A 90 5.05 5.30 -8.53
C LEU A 90 5.46 4.84 -9.95
N PRO A 91 5.02 3.67 -10.45
CA PRO A 91 5.36 3.23 -11.81
C PRO A 91 4.92 4.20 -12.92
N ILE A 92 3.92 5.06 -12.67
CA ILE A 92 3.47 6.08 -13.64
C ILE A 92 4.56 7.12 -13.90
N PHE A 93 5.50 7.31 -12.97
CA PHE A 93 6.55 8.32 -13.09
C PHE A 93 7.40 8.15 -14.36
N VAL A 94 7.53 6.92 -14.87
CA VAL A 94 8.20 6.64 -16.14
C VAL A 94 7.58 7.42 -17.30
N LEU A 95 6.28 7.67 -17.27
CA LEU A 95 5.56 8.40 -18.31
C LEU A 95 5.96 9.88 -18.33
N PHE A 96 6.31 10.43 -17.16
CA PHE A 96 6.68 11.83 -16.99
C PHE A 96 8.19 12.08 -17.12
N HIS A 97 8.99 11.01 -17.27
CA HIS A 97 10.42 11.13 -17.50
C HIS A 97 10.71 11.60 -18.94
N ARG A 98 11.76 12.39 -19.12
CA ARG A 98 12.23 12.80 -20.45
C ARG A 98 12.69 11.58 -21.23
N LEU A 99 12.21 11.42 -22.46
CA LEU A 99 12.56 10.35 -23.40
C LEU A 99 13.93 10.56 -24.04
N ASN A 100 14.30 11.81 -24.30
CA ASN A 100 15.53 12.22 -24.97
C ASN A 100 15.88 13.69 -24.63
N ASP A 101 16.99 14.18 -25.20
CA ASP A 101 17.50 15.54 -24.96
C ASP A 101 16.55 16.63 -25.48
N SER A 102 15.60 16.28 -26.36
CA SER A 102 14.55 17.20 -26.82
C SER A 102 13.49 17.51 -25.74
N GLY A 103 13.54 16.81 -24.60
CA GLY A 103 12.66 17.04 -23.46
C GLY A 103 11.25 16.46 -23.60
N LYS A 104 10.94 15.77 -24.72
CA LYS A 104 9.68 15.06 -24.95
C LYS A 104 9.43 14.00 -23.86
N ARG A 105 8.18 13.83 -23.45
CA ARG A 105 7.75 12.82 -22.47
C ARG A 105 6.64 11.95 -23.04
N LEU A 106 6.49 10.72 -22.54
CA LEU A 106 5.34 9.88 -22.88
C LEU A 106 4.03 10.50 -22.35
N SER A 107 4.10 11.32 -21.29
CA SER A 107 2.98 12.06 -20.74
C SER A 107 2.37 13.07 -21.69
N ASP A 108 3.15 13.56 -22.67
CA ASP A 108 2.68 14.55 -23.64
C ASP A 108 1.70 13.90 -24.64
N GLU A 109 1.69 12.57 -24.73
CA GLU A 109 0.72 11.78 -25.50
C GLU A 109 -0.59 11.49 -24.70
N LEU A 110 -0.67 11.86 -23.41
CA LEU A 110 -1.87 11.70 -22.58
C LEU A 110 -2.86 12.88 -22.67
N THR A 111 -2.49 13.99 -23.29
CA THR A 111 -3.40 15.15 -23.43
C THR A 111 -4.62 14.80 -24.28
N LEU A 112 -5.81 15.00 -23.70
CA LEU A 112 -7.12 14.67 -24.27
C LEU A 112 -7.61 15.64 -25.35
N ASP A 113 -6.75 16.49 -25.91
CA ASP A 113 -7.13 17.40 -26.97
C ASP A 113 -7.25 16.63 -28.29
N GLN A 114 -8.43 16.02 -28.48
CA GLN A 114 -8.71 14.98 -29.49
C GLN A 114 -9.10 15.56 -30.87
N THR A 115 -8.65 16.77 -31.18
CA THR A 115 -9.04 17.45 -32.43
C THR A 115 -8.41 16.82 -33.69
N CYS A 116 -7.34 16.01 -33.54
CA CYS A 116 -6.64 15.38 -34.66
C CYS A 116 -6.59 13.84 -34.58
N ALA A 117 -6.89 13.15 -35.70
CA ALA A 117 -6.90 11.68 -35.77
C ALA A 117 -5.54 11.05 -35.45
N GLU A 118 -4.45 11.75 -35.76
CA GLU A 118 -3.08 11.30 -35.50
C GLU A 118 -2.76 11.25 -33.99
N HIS A 119 -3.23 12.23 -33.22
CA HIS A 119 -3.06 12.26 -31.77
C HIS A 119 -3.83 11.12 -31.08
N ARG A 120 -5.04 10.80 -31.56
CA ARG A 120 -5.82 9.66 -31.06
C ARG A 120 -5.11 8.32 -31.31
N ALA A 121 -4.46 8.16 -32.45
CA ALA A 121 -3.70 6.96 -32.77
C ALA A 121 -2.46 6.81 -31.88
N ARG A 122 -1.70 7.89 -31.64
CA ARG A 122 -0.56 7.88 -30.72
C ARG A 122 -0.98 7.56 -29.28
N HIS A 123 -2.05 8.20 -28.79
CA HIS A 123 -2.63 7.95 -27.48
C HIS A 123 -3.00 6.47 -27.29
N ARG A 124 -3.68 5.86 -28.27
CA ARG A 124 -4.05 4.44 -28.21
C ARG A 124 -2.83 3.52 -28.21
N ARG A 125 -1.79 3.83 -29.00
CA ARG A 125 -0.53 3.06 -28.99
C ARG A 125 0.18 3.18 -27.64
N MET A 126 0.21 4.37 -27.04
CA MET A 126 0.78 4.60 -25.72
C MET A 126 0.06 3.77 -24.65
N LEU A 127 -1.28 3.85 -24.60
CA LEU A 127 -2.09 3.03 -23.70
C LEU A 127 -1.89 1.53 -23.95
N GLY A 128 -1.81 1.11 -25.21
CA GLY A 128 -1.57 -0.28 -25.59
C GLY A 128 -0.19 -0.79 -25.15
N ARG A 129 0.87 0.01 -25.29
CA ARG A 129 2.22 -0.32 -24.80
C ARG A 129 2.23 -0.46 -23.29
N TRP A 130 1.58 0.47 -22.59
CA TRP A 130 1.55 0.46 -21.14
C TRP A 130 0.73 -0.70 -20.57
N GLY A 131 -0.48 -0.91 -21.10
CA GLY A 131 -1.31 -2.06 -20.75
C GLY A 131 -0.66 -3.39 -21.11
N GLY A 132 0.00 -3.47 -22.27
CA GLY A 132 0.77 -4.65 -22.68
C GLY A 132 1.98 -4.92 -21.77
N GLY A 133 2.69 -3.86 -21.35
CA GLY A 133 3.78 -3.97 -20.37
C GLY A 133 3.30 -4.44 -19.00
N LEU A 134 2.14 -3.95 -18.54
CA LEU A 134 1.52 -4.41 -17.30
C LEU A 134 1.08 -5.87 -17.39
N LEU A 135 0.44 -6.26 -18.50
CA LEU A 135 0.03 -7.64 -18.76
C LEU A 135 1.24 -8.57 -18.74
N LEU A 136 2.34 -8.20 -19.42
CA LEU A 136 3.59 -8.95 -19.44
C LEU A 136 4.14 -9.19 -18.02
N LEU A 137 4.26 -8.13 -17.21
CA LEU A 137 4.74 -8.23 -15.83
C LEU A 137 3.77 -9.05 -14.95
N GLY A 138 2.47 -8.87 -15.13
CA GLY A 138 1.43 -9.59 -14.39
C GLY A 138 1.41 -11.08 -14.71
N THR A 139 1.50 -11.46 -15.98
CA THR A 139 1.61 -12.86 -16.41
C THR A 139 2.88 -13.50 -15.84
N PHE A 140 4.00 -12.78 -15.85
CA PHE A 140 5.23 -13.28 -15.23
C PHE A 140 5.06 -13.51 -13.72
N CYS A 141 4.46 -12.58 -12.98
CA CYS A 141 4.21 -12.74 -11.54
C CYS A 141 3.26 -13.92 -11.26
N ALA A 142 2.23 -14.11 -12.09
CA ALA A 142 1.31 -15.23 -11.98
C ALA A 142 2.02 -16.57 -12.21
N LEU A 143 2.81 -16.68 -13.27
CA LEU A 143 3.59 -17.89 -13.57
C LEU A 143 4.58 -18.21 -12.44
N LEU A 144 5.28 -17.19 -11.94
CA LEU A 144 6.21 -17.34 -10.83
C LEU A 144 5.50 -17.88 -9.57
N SER A 145 4.30 -17.38 -9.28
CA SER A 145 3.49 -17.80 -8.12
C SER A 145 2.97 -19.24 -8.28
N VAL A 146 2.45 -19.59 -9.45
CA VAL A 146 1.92 -20.93 -9.73
C VAL A 146 3.04 -21.97 -9.72
N ILE A 147 4.12 -21.75 -10.45
CA ILE A 147 5.23 -22.70 -10.51
C ILE A 147 5.95 -22.78 -9.16
N GLY A 148 6.16 -21.63 -8.51
CA GLY A 148 6.78 -21.56 -7.18
C GLY A 148 6.01 -22.32 -6.10
N SER A 149 4.68 -22.47 -6.25
CA SER A 149 3.86 -23.29 -5.34
C SER A 149 4.06 -24.79 -5.51
N GLN A 150 4.56 -25.25 -6.66
CA GLN A 150 4.71 -26.67 -7.02
C GLN A 150 6.16 -27.17 -6.90
N VAL A 151 7.13 -26.26 -6.89
CA VAL A 151 8.55 -26.61 -6.91
C VAL A 151 9.15 -26.46 -5.52
N ALA A 152 9.78 -27.53 -5.01
CA ALA A 152 10.54 -27.47 -3.76
C ALA A 152 11.70 -26.47 -3.91
N GLY A 153 11.91 -25.64 -2.89
CA GLY A 153 12.93 -24.59 -2.90
C GLY A 153 14.33 -25.15 -3.14
N ASN A 154 14.85 -24.98 -4.35
CA ASN A 154 16.19 -25.38 -4.76
C ASN A 154 16.89 -24.21 -5.48
N TRP A 155 18.22 -24.20 -5.47
CA TRP A 155 19.02 -23.10 -6.04
C TRP A 155 18.77 -22.92 -7.55
N TYR A 156 18.50 -24.00 -8.29
CA TYR A 156 18.12 -23.93 -9.71
C TYR A 156 16.83 -23.14 -9.95
N TRP A 157 15.85 -23.27 -9.06
CA TRP A 157 14.62 -22.49 -9.14
C TRP A 157 14.88 -21.02 -8.83
N GLY A 158 15.72 -20.75 -7.82
CA GLY A 158 16.16 -19.39 -7.50
C GLY A 158 16.87 -18.70 -8.67
N THR A 159 17.81 -19.39 -9.33
CA THR A 159 18.53 -18.84 -10.48
C THR A 159 17.61 -18.65 -11.69
N ALA A 160 16.73 -19.61 -11.97
CA ALA A 160 15.72 -19.47 -13.04
C ALA A 160 14.78 -18.28 -12.79
N ALA A 161 14.35 -18.06 -11.55
CA ALA A 161 13.50 -16.93 -11.18
C ALA A 161 14.22 -15.58 -11.36
N VAL A 162 15.49 -15.49 -10.98
CA VAL A 162 16.30 -14.26 -11.16
C VAL A 162 16.51 -13.96 -12.64
N VAL A 163 16.92 -14.96 -13.43
CA VAL A 163 17.11 -14.80 -14.89
C VAL A 163 15.80 -14.45 -15.58
N GLY A 164 14.71 -15.13 -15.23
CA GLY A 164 13.37 -14.84 -15.73
C GLY A 164 12.92 -13.42 -15.42
N THR A 165 13.17 -12.95 -14.19
CA THR A 165 12.87 -11.56 -13.79
C THR A 165 13.65 -10.56 -14.66
N GLY A 166 14.95 -10.79 -14.85
CA GLY A 166 15.79 -9.94 -15.71
C GLY A 166 15.30 -9.88 -17.15
N LEU A 167 14.94 -11.03 -17.73
CA LEU A 167 14.38 -11.11 -19.09
C LEU A 167 13.03 -10.41 -19.21
N THR A 168 12.13 -10.58 -18.24
CA THR A 168 10.83 -9.91 -18.24
C THR A 168 10.99 -8.39 -18.12
N ILE A 169 11.91 -7.90 -17.28
CA ILE A 169 12.21 -6.45 -17.18
C ILE A 169 12.78 -5.92 -18.51
N ALA A 170 13.70 -6.66 -19.14
CA ALA A 170 14.24 -6.29 -20.44
C ALA A 170 13.15 -6.22 -21.52
N CYS A 171 12.25 -7.22 -21.55
CA CYS A 171 11.10 -7.26 -22.44
C CYS A 171 10.12 -6.09 -22.18
N TYR A 172 9.85 -5.77 -20.91
CA TYR A 172 9.06 -4.59 -20.53
C TYR A 172 9.69 -3.29 -21.06
N CYS A 173 10.99 -3.10 -20.88
CA CYS A 173 11.70 -1.92 -21.37
C CYS A 173 11.65 -1.83 -22.91
N TRP A 174 11.76 -2.98 -23.59
CA TRP A 174 11.62 -3.05 -25.04
C TRP A 174 10.19 -2.69 -25.49
N VAL A 175 9.15 -3.22 -24.85
CA VAL A 175 7.75 -2.89 -25.15
C VAL A 175 7.48 -1.39 -24.96
N MET A 176 7.99 -0.80 -23.88
CA MET A 176 7.82 0.63 -23.58
C MET A 176 8.54 1.55 -24.57
N THR A 177 9.70 1.13 -25.08
CA THR A 177 10.50 1.92 -26.04
C THR A 177 10.15 1.64 -27.49
N ARG A 178 9.37 0.58 -27.77
CA ARG A 178 8.98 0.21 -29.13
C ARG A 178 8.15 1.32 -29.78
N GLY A 179 8.55 1.72 -30.98
CA GLY A 179 7.86 2.73 -31.78
C GLY A 179 7.98 4.16 -31.26
N VAL A 180 8.92 4.44 -30.34
CA VAL A 180 9.31 5.81 -29.97
C VAL A 180 10.21 6.38 -31.07
N GLU A 181 9.92 7.61 -31.51
CA GLU A 181 10.73 8.31 -32.51
C GLU A 181 12.03 8.87 -31.88
N GLY A 182 13.17 8.45 -32.43
CA GLY A 182 14.50 8.97 -32.07
C GLY A 182 15.25 8.15 -31.02
N PRO A 183 16.50 8.54 -30.70
CA PRO A 183 17.32 7.85 -29.71
C PRO A 183 16.75 8.04 -28.31
N VAL A 184 16.61 6.94 -27.57
CA VAL A 184 16.12 6.91 -26.18
C VAL A 184 17.29 7.14 -25.23
N SER A 185 17.17 8.09 -24.30
CA SER A 185 18.20 8.39 -23.31
C SER A 185 18.45 7.23 -22.34
N MET A 186 19.66 7.13 -21.80
CA MET A 186 19.99 6.13 -20.78
C MET A 186 19.21 6.37 -19.47
N ASP A 187 18.96 7.63 -19.12
CA ASP A 187 18.16 7.99 -17.94
C ASP A 187 16.74 7.44 -18.05
N PHE A 188 16.12 7.54 -19.23
CA PHE A 188 14.79 6.98 -19.47
C PHE A 188 14.78 5.46 -19.32
N ARG A 189 15.81 4.77 -19.84
CA ARG A 189 15.94 3.31 -19.70
C ARG A 189 16.08 2.89 -18.23
N MET A 190 16.85 3.63 -17.44
CA MET A 190 16.96 3.38 -15.99
C MET A 190 15.61 3.63 -15.28
N ALA A 191 14.89 4.68 -15.66
CA ALA A 191 13.54 4.93 -15.14
C ALA A 191 12.57 3.79 -15.51
N CYS A 192 12.65 3.22 -16.71
CA CYS A 192 11.87 2.03 -17.10
C CYS A 192 12.19 0.82 -16.23
N VAL A 193 13.47 0.54 -15.97
CA VAL A 193 13.89 -0.58 -15.10
C VAL A 193 13.36 -0.40 -13.69
N MET A 194 13.55 0.79 -13.09
CA MET A 194 13.06 1.08 -11.74
C MET A 194 11.53 1.00 -11.67
N SER A 195 10.84 1.52 -12.67
CA SER A 195 9.38 1.41 -12.80
C SER A 195 8.93 -0.06 -12.88
N ALA A 196 9.63 -0.90 -13.63
CA ALA A 196 9.31 -2.33 -13.75
C ALA A 196 9.47 -3.05 -12.41
N ILE A 197 10.56 -2.78 -11.68
CA ILE A 197 10.80 -3.36 -10.35
C ILE A 197 9.68 -2.99 -9.38
N VAL A 198 9.35 -1.69 -9.29
CA VAL A 198 8.27 -1.23 -8.42
C VAL A 198 6.92 -1.80 -8.87
N GLN A 199 6.66 -1.89 -10.18
CA GLN A 199 5.44 -2.49 -10.71
C GLN A 199 5.30 -3.97 -10.34
N VAL A 200 6.39 -4.75 -10.38
CA VAL A 200 6.39 -6.15 -9.92
C VAL A 200 6.06 -6.21 -8.43
N CYS A 201 6.65 -5.36 -7.60
CA CYS A 201 6.33 -5.30 -6.18
C CYS A 201 4.85 -4.93 -5.95
N VAL A 202 4.31 -3.97 -6.69
CA VAL A 202 2.88 -3.59 -6.62
C VAL A 202 2.00 -4.77 -6.96
N ILE A 203 2.24 -5.44 -8.10
CA ILE A 203 1.46 -6.61 -8.53
C ILE A 203 1.50 -7.68 -7.44
N LEU A 204 2.69 -8.10 -6.99
CA LEU A 204 2.81 -9.15 -5.98
C LEU A 204 2.08 -8.82 -4.68
N ASN A 205 2.17 -7.58 -4.19
CA ASN A 205 1.46 -7.16 -2.97
C ASN A 205 -0.06 -7.20 -3.14
N VAL A 206 -0.57 -6.68 -4.26
CA VAL A 206 -2.01 -6.69 -4.55
C VAL A 206 -2.49 -8.13 -4.74
N THR A 207 -1.74 -8.97 -5.45
CA THR A 207 -2.02 -10.39 -5.64
C THR A 207 -2.10 -11.15 -4.32
N ILE A 208 -1.16 -10.92 -3.38
CA ILE A 208 -1.20 -11.54 -2.04
C ILE A 208 -2.50 -11.17 -1.31
N VAL A 209 -2.91 -9.90 -1.37
CA VAL A 209 -4.17 -9.46 -0.74
C VAL A 209 -5.37 -10.09 -1.44
N ALA A 210 -5.39 -10.12 -2.78
CA ALA A 210 -6.47 -10.68 -3.57
C ALA A 210 -6.65 -12.18 -3.33
N ILE A 211 -5.56 -12.95 -3.31
CA ILE A 211 -5.57 -14.39 -3.03
C ILE A 211 -6.08 -14.67 -1.61
N ASN A 212 -5.65 -13.91 -0.61
CA ASN A 212 -6.12 -14.09 0.76
C ASN A 212 -7.62 -13.87 0.92
N ILE A 213 -8.20 -12.95 0.14
CA ILE A 213 -9.64 -12.70 0.12
C ILE A 213 -10.35 -13.82 -0.67
N ALA A 214 -9.88 -14.12 -1.87
CA ALA A 214 -10.51 -15.09 -2.77
C ALA A 214 -10.41 -16.53 -2.25
N GLY A 215 -9.32 -16.89 -1.59
CA GLY A 215 -9.08 -18.23 -1.03
C GLY A 215 -10.07 -18.63 0.07
N GLN A 216 -10.82 -17.68 0.62
CA GLN A 216 -11.93 -17.98 1.53
C GLN A 216 -13.17 -18.53 0.82
N TYR A 217 -13.32 -18.22 -0.47
CA TYR A 217 -14.51 -18.54 -1.26
C TYR A 217 -14.25 -19.57 -2.35
N VAL A 218 -12.99 -19.74 -2.77
CA VAL A 218 -12.64 -20.55 -3.94
C VAL A 218 -11.50 -21.50 -3.63
N SER A 219 -11.73 -22.79 -3.85
CA SER A 219 -10.76 -23.87 -3.67
C SER A 219 -9.97 -24.22 -4.93
N SER A 220 -10.44 -23.79 -6.11
CA SER A 220 -9.83 -24.15 -7.40
C SER A 220 -8.82 -23.10 -7.86
N LEU A 221 -7.62 -23.58 -8.19
CA LEU A 221 -6.49 -22.78 -8.66
C LEU A 221 -6.76 -22.07 -10.00
N TRP A 222 -7.67 -22.61 -10.82
CA TRP A 222 -8.03 -22.03 -12.12
C TRP A 222 -8.70 -20.65 -12.02
N TRP A 223 -9.35 -20.35 -10.88
CA TRP A 223 -9.93 -19.04 -10.63
C TRP A 223 -8.88 -17.93 -10.39
N LEU A 224 -7.61 -18.29 -10.16
CA LEU A 224 -6.54 -17.31 -10.05
C LEU A 224 -6.31 -16.56 -11.36
N VAL A 225 -6.52 -17.20 -12.52
CA VAL A 225 -6.30 -16.56 -13.83
C VAL A 225 -7.26 -15.39 -14.07
N PRO A 226 -8.60 -15.54 -13.99
CA PRO A 226 -9.50 -14.41 -14.13
C PRO A 226 -9.33 -13.38 -13.00
N LEU A 227 -9.03 -13.82 -11.76
CA LEU A 227 -8.75 -12.90 -10.65
C LEU A 227 -7.54 -12.00 -10.95
N MET A 228 -6.45 -12.55 -11.45
CA MET A 228 -5.26 -11.80 -11.86
C MET A 228 -5.56 -10.82 -12.99
N LEU A 229 -6.37 -11.20 -13.99
CA LEU A 229 -6.74 -10.29 -15.07
C LEU A 229 -7.55 -9.11 -14.55
N VAL A 230 -8.52 -9.35 -13.66
CA VAL A 230 -9.31 -8.29 -13.01
C VAL A 230 -8.41 -7.40 -12.15
N GLU A 231 -7.49 -7.99 -11.39
CA GLU A 231 -6.51 -7.25 -10.60
C GLU A 231 -5.66 -6.32 -11.46
N LEU A 232 -5.05 -6.83 -12.53
CA LEU A 232 -4.22 -6.05 -13.43
C LEU A 232 -5.04 -4.93 -14.10
N LEU A 233 -6.29 -5.21 -14.47
CA LEU A 233 -7.20 -4.20 -15.00
C LEU A 233 -7.46 -3.09 -13.98
N VAL A 234 -7.73 -3.42 -12.72
CA VAL A 234 -7.94 -2.44 -11.65
C VAL A 234 -6.67 -1.61 -11.40
N VAL A 235 -5.51 -2.25 -11.29
CA VAL A 235 -4.23 -1.55 -11.13
C VAL A 235 -3.97 -0.61 -12.30
N TRP A 236 -4.19 -1.06 -13.53
CA TRP A 236 -4.06 -0.24 -14.73
C TRP A 236 -4.98 0.98 -14.69
N MET A 237 -6.24 0.79 -14.33
CA MET A 237 -7.22 1.88 -14.24
C MET A 237 -6.85 2.90 -13.16
N ILE A 238 -6.44 2.45 -11.97
CA ILE A 238 -5.96 3.32 -10.89
C ILE A 238 -4.76 4.13 -11.38
N GLN A 239 -3.81 3.48 -12.05
CA GLN A 239 -2.64 4.15 -12.55
C GLN A 239 -2.96 5.14 -13.67
N LEU A 240 -3.86 4.79 -14.58
CA LEU A 240 -4.32 5.68 -15.64
C LEU A 240 -4.99 6.93 -15.06
N LEU A 241 -5.88 6.76 -14.08
CA LEU A 241 -6.52 7.86 -13.36
C LEU A 241 -5.48 8.74 -12.66
N GLY A 242 -4.47 8.12 -12.02
CA GLY A 242 -3.36 8.85 -11.41
C GLY A 242 -2.51 9.64 -12.41
N ALA A 243 -2.25 9.08 -13.60
CA ALA A 243 -1.54 9.78 -14.67
C ALA A 243 -2.33 11.02 -15.13
N LEU A 244 -3.63 10.86 -15.38
CA LEU A 244 -4.52 11.96 -15.75
C LEU A 244 -4.61 13.01 -14.64
N PHE A 245 -4.65 12.58 -13.38
CA PHE A 245 -4.64 13.46 -12.22
C PHE A 245 -3.36 14.30 -12.15
N VAL A 246 -2.17 13.71 -12.38
CA VAL A 246 -0.90 14.44 -12.41
C VAL A 246 -0.88 15.46 -13.56
N VAL A 247 -1.41 15.11 -14.73
CA VAL A 247 -1.54 16.04 -15.86
C VAL A 247 -2.45 17.21 -15.48
N LYS A 248 -3.61 16.95 -14.86
CA LYS A 248 -4.54 17.98 -14.40
C LYS A 248 -3.95 18.85 -13.28
N MET A 249 -3.21 18.27 -12.35
CA MET A 249 -2.54 18.97 -11.26
C MET A 249 -1.52 19.99 -11.78
N ARG A 250 -0.77 19.66 -12.83
CA ARG A 250 0.23 20.58 -13.43
C ARG A 250 -0.39 21.84 -14.06
N SER A 251 -1.63 21.75 -14.53
CA SER A 251 -2.36 22.88 -15.13
C SER A 251 -3.33 23.58 -14.18
N HIS A 252 -3.46 23.10 -12.94
CA HIS A 252 -4.38 23.66 -11.96
C HIS A 252 -3.79 24.91 -11.30
N GLU A 253 -4.63 25.93 -11.07
CA GLU A 253 -4.21 27.17 -10.41
C GLU A 253 -3.66 26.90 -8.99
N ASN A 254 -4.33 26.02 -8.25
CA ASN A 254 -3.96 25.59 -6.90
C ASN A 254 -3.74 24.06 -6.85
N PRO A 255 -2.53 23.55 -7.15
CA PRO A 255 -2.27 22.12 -7.23
C PRO A 255 -2.36 21.43 -5.85
N LEU A 256 -1.94 22.09 -4.77
CA LEU A 256 -1.98 21.52 -3.43
C LEU A 256 -3.41 21.29 -2.94
N ALA A 257 -4.32 22.22 -3.23
CA ALA A 257 -5.74 22.11 -2.88
C ALA A 257 -6.37 20.88 -3.56
N LEU A 258 -6.02 20.64 -4.83
CA LEU A 258 -6.48 19.50 -5.61
C LEU A 258 -5.89 18.17 -5.08
N VAL A 259 -4.64 18.17 -4.63
CA VAL A 259 -4.03 17.00 -3.95
C VAL A 259 -4.70 16.73 -2.61
N ALA A 260 -4.87 17.74 -1.78
CA ALA A 260 -5.50 17.59 -0.47
C ALA A 260 -6.95 17.08 -0.58
N SER A 261 -7.73 17.61 -1.53
CA SER A 261 -9.09 17.12 -1.77
C SER A 261 -9.10 15.69 -2.28
N ALA A 262 -8.21 15.33 -3.21
CA ALA A 262 -8.09 13.95 -3.70
C ALA A 262 -7.74 12.96 -2.59
N VAL A 263 -6.79 13.31 -1.70
CA VAL A 263 -6.44 12.48 -0.54
C VAL A 263 -7.64 12.29 0.38
N ILE A 264 -8.38 13.35 0.70
CA ILE A 264 -9.57 13.25 1.57
C ILE A 264 -10.65 12.38 0.93
N VAL A 265 -10.96 12.60 -0.35
CA VAL A 265 -11.94 11.77 -1.08
C VAL A 265 -11.52 10.31 -1.05
N LEU A 266 -10.23 10.02 -1.24
CA LEU A 266 -9.72 8.67 -1.22
C LEU A 266 -9.80 8.01 0.16
N VAL A 267 -9.48 8.76 1.23
CA VAL A 267 -9.64 8.29 2.62
C VAL A 267 -11.10 7.97 2.91
N ILE A 268 -12.05 8.79 2.44
CA ILE A 268 -13.48 8.54 2.58
C ILE A 268 -13.89 7.27 1.81
N VAL A 269 -13.55 7.18 0.52
CA VAL A 269 -13.93 6.07 -0.36
C VAL A 269 -13.41 4.72 0.16
N LEU A 270 -12.16 4.66 0.63
CA LEU A 270 -11.61 3.45 1.23
C LEU A 270 -12.33 3.06 2.54
N GLY A 271 -12.87 4.05 3.25
CA GLY A 271 -13.68 3.84 4.45
C GLY A 271 -15.11 3.39 4.18
N LEU A 272 -15.61 3.51 2.95
CA LEU A 272 -16.97 3.06 2.62
C LEU A 272 -17.10 1.54 2.57
N TYR A 273 -15.99 0.81 2.39
CA TYR A 273 -15.97 -0.65 2.41
C TYR A 273 -15.55 -1.16 3.80
N PRO A 274 -16.49 -1.71 4.61
CA PRO A 274 -16.24 -2.00 6.02
C PRO A 274 -15.02 -2.89 6.30
N PRO A 275 -14.72 -3.94 5.51
CA PRO A 275 -13.54 -4.77 5.74
C PRO A 275 -12.21 -3.99 5.56
N THR A 276 -12.15 -3.06 4.61
CA THR A 276 -10.95 -2.24 4.40
C THR A 276 -10.80 -1.22 5.51
N GLY A 277 -11.87 -0.51 5.87
CA GLY A 277 -11.83 0.47 6.96
C GLY A 277 -11.53 -0.17 8.32
N ALA A 278 -12.06 -1.36 8.61
CA ALA A 278 -11.73 -2.12 9.80
C ALA A 278 -10.25 -2.52 9.85
N LYS A 279 -9.66 -2.99 8.74
CA LYS A 279 -8.22 -3.35 8.70
C LYS A 279 -7.32 -2.12 8.86
N LEU A 280 -7.61 -1.04 8.16
CA LEU A 280 -6.83 0.20 8.23
C LEU A 280 -6.97 0.88 9.60
N GLY A 281 -8.19 0.93 10.14
CA GLY A 281 -8.46 1.42 11.48
C GLY A 281 -7.78 0.56 12.55
N GLY A 282 -7.88 -0.76 12.43
CA GLY A 282 -7.21 -1.70 13.32
C GLY A 282 -5.69 -1.56 13.32
N PHE A 283 -5.07 -1.33 12.17
CA PHE A 283 -3.64 -1.07 12.10
C PHE A 283 -3.27 0.17 12.90
N SER A 284 -4.00 1.28 12.74
CA SER A 284 -3.72 2.52 13.49
C SER A 284 -3.86 2.35 15.02
N PHE A 285 -4.82 1.55 15.48
CA PHE A 285 -4.98 1.20 16.90
C PHE A 285 -3.88 0.27 17.40
N GLN A 286 -3.53 -0.76 16.64
CA GLN A 286 -2.51 -1.74 17.03
C GLN A 286 -1.10 -1.14 17.07
N VAL A 287 -0.77 -0.24 16.13
CA VAL A 287 0.47 0.53 16.14
C VAL A 287 0.58 1.34 17.43
N SER A 288 -0.50 2.03 17.81
CA SER A 288 -0.52 2.89 18.99
C SER A 288 -0.49 2.08 20.31
N ALA A 289 -1.22 0.96 20.38
CA ALA A 289 -1.37 0.18 21.62
C ALA A 289 -0.18 -0.77 21.90
N SER A 290 0.48 -1.27 20.86
CA SER A 290 1.50 -2.34 21.01
C SER A 290 2.82 -2.05 20.28
N GLY A 291 2.95 -0.92 19.60
CA GLY A 291 4.07 -0.65 18.71
C GLY A 291 4.06 -1.56 17.47
N ALA A 292 2.87 -1.93 16.97
CA ALA A 292 2.67 -2.81 15.82
C ALA A 292 3.16 -4.26 16.00
N ARG A 293 3.21 -4.76 17.24
CA ARG A 293 3.63 -6.14 17.53
C ARG A 293 2.47 -7.11 17.25
N ASN A 294 2.67 -8.01 16.29
CA ASN A 294 1.70 -9.08 16.00
C ASN A 294 1.57 -10.12 17.13
N CYS A 295 2.57 -10.21 17.99
CA CYS A 295 2.65 -11.14 19.10
C CYS A 295 3.35 -10.48 20.28
N THR A 296 2.76 -10.61 21.46
CA THR A 296 3.21 -10.02 22.73
C THR A 296 3.12 -11.06 23.84
N LEU A 297 4.06 -11.02 24.77
CA LEU A 297 4.00 -11.73 26.04
C LEU A 297 3.81 -10.70 27.15
N MET A 298 2.81 -10.90 27.99
CA MET A 298 2.53 -10.03 29.13
C MET A 298 3.09 -10.67 30.40
N ASN A 299 3.84 -9.91 31.19
CA ASN A 299 4.31 -10.34 32.51
C ASN A 299 3.31 -9.84 33.56
N PHE A 300 2.73 -10.76 34.31
CA PHE A 300 1.70 -10.49 35.30
C PHE A 300 2.32 -10.21 36.67
N ALA A 301 1.72 -9.25 37.38
CA ALA A 301 2.06 -9.02 38.78
C ALA A 301 1.64 -10.23 39.64
N PRO A 302 2.38 -10.56 40.71
CA PRO A 302 2.08 -11.70 41.58
C PRO A 302 0.67 -11.67 42.19
N GLU A 303 0.08 -10.48 42.33
CA GLU A 303 -1.25 -10.26 42.92
C GLU A 303 -2.39 -10.28 41.91
N SER A 304 -2.10 -10.52 40.63
CA SER A 304 -3.13 -10.53 39.58
C SER A 304 -4.08 -11.71 39.72
N LYS A 305 -5.39 -11.44 39.73
CA LYS A 305 -6.45 -12.45 39.86
C LYS A 305 -7.28 -12.52 38.57
N GLY A 306 -7.76 -13.71 38.21
CA GLY A 306 -8.66 -13.90 37.06
C GLY A 306 -7.97 -13.97 35.68
N LEU A 307 -6.63 -14.11 35.65
CA LEU A 307 -5.83 -14.20 34.41
C LEU A 307 -5.28 -15.62 34.14
N GLU A 308 -5.83 -16.62 34.84
CA GLU A 308 -5.39 -18.02 34.78
C GLU A 308 -5.48 -18.61 33.36
N THR A 309 -6.51 -18.21 32.62
CA THR A 309 -6.74 -18.63 31.22
C THR A 309 -5.70 -18.07 30.25
N LEU A 310 -5.04 -16.96 30.61
CA LEU A 310 -4.01 -16.31 29.81
C LEU A 310 -2.61 -16.73 30.20
N THR A 311 -2.44 -17.33 31.39
CA THR A 311 -1.12 -17.67 31.92
C THR A 311 -0.52 -18.87 31.17
N ASP A 312 0.77 -18.79 30.85
CA ASP A 312 1.53 -19.88 30.24
C ASP A 312 1.80 -20.95 31.31
N PRO A 313 1.28 -22.20 31.17
CA PRO A 313 1.53 -23.26 32.15
C PRO A 313 3.01 -23.62 32.24
N ASP A 314 3.77 -23.41 31.16
CA ASP A 314 5.20 -23.73 31.10
C ASP A 314 6.06 -22.61 31.71
N ARG A 315 5.52 -21.40 31.87
CA ARG A 315 6.21 -20.20 32.38
C ARG A 315 5.30 -19.39 33.30
N PRO A 316 5.19 -19.76 34.59
CA PRO A 316 4.35 -19.04 35.54
C PRO A 316 4.76 -17.57 35.65
N GLY A 317 3.77 -16.68 35.69
CA GLY A 317 3.96 -15.22 35.67
C GLY A 317 3.96 -14.59 34.27
N PHE A 318 4.11 -15.39 33.20
CA PHE A 318 3.99 -14.90 31.83
C PHE A 318 2.67 -15.34 31.21
N SER A 319 2.14 -14.52 30.30
CA SER A 319 1.03 -14.91 29.45
C SER A 319 1.48 -15.89 28.37
N ARG A 320 0.56 -16.69 27.85
CA ARG A 320 0.68 -17.30 26.52
C ARG A 320 0.88 -16.20 25.47
N PRO A 321 1.34 -16.52 24.26
CA PRO A 321 1.42 -15.54 23.17
C PRO A 321 0.06 -14.85 22.91
N LEU A 322 0.02 -13.52 23.06
CA LEU A 322 -1.18 -12.70 22.88
C LEU A 322 -1.02 -11.72 21.73
N ARG A 323 -2.14 -11.38 21.10
CA ARG A 323 -2.28 -10.23 20.21
C ARG A 323 -3.05 -9.14 20.96
N VAL A 324 -2.44 -7.97 21.11
CA VAL A 324 -3.12 -6.77 21.62
C VAL A 324 -3.98 -6.21 20.50
N ILE A 325 -5.27 -6.09 20.77
CA ILE A 325 -6.27 -5.56 19.84
C ILE A 325 -6.39 -4.05 20.05
N ALA A 326 -6.48 -3.62 21.31
CA ALA A 326 -6.54 -2.22 21.71
C ALA A 326 -6.04 -2.05 23.15
N GLU A 327 -5.68 -0.82 23.51
CA GLU A 327 -5.61 -0.34 24.89
C GLU A 327 -6.64 0.77 25.03
N ALA A 328 -7.50 0.68 26.05
CA ALA A 328 -8.43 1.75 26.40
C ALA A 328 -8.62 1.80 27.91
N ASP A 329 -8.69 3.00 28.49
CA ASP A 329 -8.98 3.24 29.91
C ASP A 329 -8.11 2.38 30.87
N GLY A 330 -6.81 2.24 30.55
CA GLY A 330 -5.87 1.47 31.36
C GLY A 330 -6.11 -0.04 31.34
N THR A 331 -6.85 -0.56 30.36
CA THR A 331 -7.10 -1.99 30.16
C THR A 331 -6.65 -2.40 28.77
N TYR A 332 -5.85 -3.46 28.69
CA TYR A 332 -5.50 -4.11 27.43
C TYR A 332 -6.60 -5.08 27.01
N VAL A 333 -7.02 -4.95 25.76
CA VAL A 333 -7.95 -5.82 25.09
C VAL A 333 -7.13 -6.81 24.27
N VAL A 334 -7.08 -8.08 24.70
CA VAL A 334 -6.18 -9.09 24.14
C VAL A 334 -6.90 -10.33 23.66
N ARG A 335 -6.26 -11.04 22.72
CA ARG A 335 -6.69 -12.36 22.22
C ARG A 335 -5.48 -13.27 22.13
N LEU A 336 -5.70 -14.59 22.27
CA LEU A 336 -4.64 -15.57 22.04
C LEU A 336 -4.13 -15.48 20.60
N TRP A 337 -2.81 -15.54 20.44
CA TRP A 337 -2.18 -15.47 19.13
C TRP A 337 -2.40 -16.78 18.35
N LYS A 338 -2.74 -16.68 17.05
CA LYS A 338 -3.00 -17.81 16.14
C LYS A 338 -4.17 -18.74 16.57
N THR A 339 -5.18 -18.20 17.24
CA THR A 339 -6.44 -18.93 17.50
C THR A 339 -7.58 -18.34 16.69
N ASP A 340 -8.44 -19.19 16.13
CA ASP A 340 -9.65 -18.77 15.40
C ASP A 340 -10.75 -18.19 16.32
N SER A 341 -10.60 -18.36 17.63
CA SER A 341 -11.50 -17.78 18.61
C SER A 341 -11.44 -16.27 18.57
N LYS A 342 -12.56 -15.61 18.29
CA LYS A 342 -12.72 -14.16 18.42
C LYS A 342 -12.89 -13.70 19.88
N ALA A 343 -12.83 -14.61 20.86
CA ALA A 343 -12.96 -14.27 22.27
C ALA A 343 -11.90 -13.25 22.68
N VAL A 344 -12.36 -12.21 23.36
CA VAL A 344 -11.54 -11.10 23.83
C VAL A 344 -11.44 -11.18 25.34
N GLN A 345 -10.24 -10.95 25.87
CA GLN A 345 -9.99 -10.89 27.30
C GLN A 345 -9.47 -9.50 27.67
N PHE A 346 -9.79 -9.08 28.90
CA PHE A 346 -9.44 -7.79 29.42
C PHE A 346 -8.36 -7.95 30.48
N VAL A 347 -7.24 -7.27 30.27
CA VAL A 347 -6.10 -7.31 31.18
C VAL A 347 -5.86 -5.89 31.70
N PRO A 348 -6.16 -5.61 32.98
CA PRO A 348 -5.85 -4.32 33.57
C PRO A 348 -4.35 -4.03 33.46
N ARG A 349 -3.98 -2.83 33.03
CA ARG A 349 -2.56 -2.42 32.94
C ARG A 349 -1.87 -2.47 34.31
N ALA A 350 -2.61 -2.21 35.38
CA ALA A 350 -2.12 -2.31 36.76
C ALA A 350 -1.73 -3.74 37.17
N SER A 351 -2.25 -4.78 36.50
CA SER A 351 -1.87 -6.17 36.77
C SER A 351 -0.64 -6.61 35.97
N LEU A 352 0.02 -5.71 35.24
CA LEU A 352 1.18 -5.99 34.40
C LEU A 352 2.46 -5.40 34.98
N VAL A 353 3.52 -6.19 34.99
CA VAL A 353 4.89 -5.78 35.31
C VAL A 353 5.65 -5.36 34.05
N GLY A 354 5.31 -5.94 32.89
CA GLY A 354 5.95 -5.60 31.62
C GLY A 354 5.32 -6.29 30.42
N VAL A 355 5.70 -5.82 29.22
CA VAL A 355 5.27 -6.38 27.93
C VAL A 355 6.50 -6.70 27.09
N ASP A 356 6.68 -7.97 26.77
CA ASP A 356 7.81 -8.50 26.00
C ASP A 356 7.38 -9.01 24.61
N VAL A 357 8.35 -9.25 23.75
CA VAL A 357 8.16 -9.82 22.41
C VAL A 357 8.09 -11.35 22.54
N CYS A 358 7.22 -11.98 21.73
CA CYS A 358 7.19 -13.44 21.68
C CYS A 358 8.55 -14.01 21.25
N PRO A 359 9.05 -15.08 21.89
CA PRO A 359 10.30 -15.70 21.49
C PRO A 359 10.20 -16.18 20.04
N VAL A 360 11.19 -15.84 19.23
CA VAL A 360 11.33 -16.40 17.88
C VAL A 360 11.46 -17.90 18.06
N ALA A 361 10.55 -18.68 17.46
CA ALA A 361 10.61 -20.12 17.53
C ALA A 361 12.01 -20.58 17.08
N LYS A 362 12.81 -21.12 18.01
CA LYS A 362 14.04 -21.79 17.63
C LYS A 362 13.65 -22.91 16.66
N PRO A 363 14.28 -23.05 15.48
CA PRO A 363 14.00 -24.17 14.61
C PRO A 363 14.15 -25.43 15.45
N LYS A 364 13.13 -26.31 15.41
CA LYS A 364 13.18 -27.63 16.07
C LYS A 364 14.45 -28.31 15.58
N THR A 365 15.52 -28.25 16.38
CA THR A 365 16.64 -29.15 16.23
C THR A 365 16.00 -30.51 16.45
N ALA A 366 15.94 -31.32 15.40
CA ALA A 366 15.50 -32.68 15.50
C ALA A 366 16.26 -33.28 16.68
N SER A 367 15.52 -33.67 17.72
CA SER A 367 16.05 -34.49 18.80
C SER A 367 16.68 -35.69 18.10
N SER A 368 18.01 -35.73 18.08
CA SER A 368 18.75 -36.91 17.70
C SER A 368 18.28 -37.99 18.65
N GLY A 369 17.45 -38.90 18.15
CA GLY A 369 17.11 -40.11 18.87
C GLY A 369 18.41 -40.81 19.24
N ALA A 370 18.77 -40.78 20.52
CA ALA A 370 19.77 -41.67 21.05
C ALA A 370 19.23 -43.10 20.84
N PRO A 371 19.98 -44.01 20.19
CA PRO A 371 19.57 -45.40 20.09
C PRO A 371 19.51 -46.00 21.50
N ALA A 372 18.40 -46.68 21.81
CA ALA A 372 18.29 -47.48 23.03
C ALA A 372 19.40 -48.56 23.05
N PRO A 373 20.05 -48.82 24.19
CA PRO A 373 21.04 -49.88 24.31
C PRO A 373 20.34 -51.25 24.17
N ILE A 374 20.92 -52.09 23.31
CA ILE A 374 20.51 -53.48 23.12
C ILE A 374 20.84 -54.24 24.41
N PRO A 375 19.88 -54.94 25.06
CA PRO A 375 20.19 -55.86 26.14
C PRO A 375 20.81 -57.15 25.57
N GLY A 376 21.93 -57.55 26.17
CA GLY A 376 22.60 -58.84 25.90
C GLY A 376 22.01 -59.99 26.69
#